data_AF-A0A093XRG6-F1
#
_entry.id   AF-A0A093XRG6-F1
#
_cell.length_a   1.000
_cell.length_b   1.000
_cell.length_c   1.000
_cell.angle_alpha   90.00
_cell.angle_beta   90.00
_cell.angle_gamma   90.00
#
_symmetry.space_group_name_H-M   'P 1'
#
loop_
_entity.id
_entity.type
_entity.pdbx_description
1 polymer ?
#
loop_
_entity_poly.entity_id
_entity_poly.type
_entity_poly.pdbx_seq_one_letter_code
_entity_poly.pdbx_strand_id
1 'polypeptide(L)'
;MDIESPSTDIMRTCRELGISIVAYSPMGRGFFTGAYRSPDDFEANDMRRALPRFSPENFARNLEMVDALRAVAEREGVTVGQLTLAWLLAQGEDILPIPGTRRVGNLEENLAALKIKLGEETVGEIRGILERAVVVGERYPTTNMKSMFIDTPEL
;
A
#
# COMPACT_ATOMS: atom_id res chain seq x y z
N MET A 1 8.98 -1.45 8.17
CA MET A 1 7.89 -0.52 7.74
C MET A 1 7.41 0.32 8.91
N ASP A 2 6.67 1.41 8.71
CA ASP A 2 6.21 2.31 9.80
C ASP A 2 5.52 1.57 10.96
N ILE A 3 4.62 0.63 10.65
CA ILE A 3 3.87 -0.16 11.64
C ILE A 3 4.73 -1.15 12.44
N GLU A 4 5.87 -1.56 11.87
CA GLU A 4 6.87 -2.42 12.51
C GLU A 4 7.96 -1.58 13.22
N SER A 5 7.90 -0.24 13.13
CA SER A 5 8.93 0.63 13.67
C SER A 5 8.98 0.52 15.20
N PRO A 6 10.18 0.34 15.81
CA PRO A 6 10.34 0.37 17.26
C PRO A 6 9.85 1.67 17.91
N SER A 7 9.75 2.77 17.14
CA SER A 7 9.25 4.05 17.65
C SER A 7 7.74 4.08 17.90
N THR A 8 6.98 3.16 17.30
CA THR A 8 5.52 3.09 17.46
C THR A 8 5.06 1.79 18.12
N ASP A 9 5.82 0.70 17.92
CA ASP A 9 5.56 -0.64 18.46
C ASP A 9 4.16 -1.20 18.19
N ILE A 10 3.45 -0.65 17.19
CA ILE A 10 2.05 -0.93 16.91
C ILE A 10 1.85 -2.42 16.60
N MET A 11 2.61 -2.95 15.64
CA MET A 11 2.41 -4.34 15.19
C MET A 11 2.76 -5.35 16.29
N ARG A 12 3.80 -5.08 17.09
CA ARG A 12 4.17 -5.93 18.22
C ARG A 12 3.07 -5.92 19.28
N THR A 13 2.63 -4.73 19.69
CA THR A 13 1.58 -4.56 20.70
C THR A 13 0.27 -5.22 20.26
N CYS A 14 -0.13 -5.05 18.99
CA CYS A 14 -1.30 -5.73 18.45
C CYS A 14 -1.18 -7.26 18.58
N ARG A 15 -0.03 -7.83 18.23
CA ARG A 15 0.20 -9.28 18.33
C ARG A 15 0.23 -9.78 19.76
N GLU A 16 0.90 -9.08 20.66
CA GLU A 16 0.96 -9.41 22.09
C GLU A 16 -0.43 -9.43 22.74
N LEU A 17 -1.33 -8.55 22.30
CA LEU A 17 -2.69 -8.44 22.80
C LEU A 17 -3.72 -9.28 22.02
N GLY A 18 -3.32 -10.00 20.97
CA GLY A 18 -4.23 -10.76 20.11
C GLY A 18 -5.20 -9.90 19.29
N ILE A 19 -4.77 -8.69 18.90
CA ILE A 19 -5.54 -7.72 18.13
C ILE A 19 -5.20 -7.86 16.64
N SER A 20 -6.22 -8.04 15.80
CA SER A 20 -6.07 -8.00 14.34
C SER A 20 -5.81 -6.58 13.82
N ILE A 21 -4.99 -6.49 12.77
CA ILE A 21 -4.62 -5.25 12.08
C ILE A 21 -5.41 -5.17 10.77
N VAL A 22 -6.25 -4.15 10.63
CA VAL A 22 -7.01 -3.89 9.41
C VAL A 22 -6.24 -2.94 8.48
N ALA A 23 -5.69 -3.46 7.38
CA ALA A 23 -4.88 -2.69 6.44
C ALA A 23 -5.77 -1.87 5.49
N TYR A 24 -6.00 -0.60 5.84
CA TYR A 24 -6.80 0.35 5.07
C TYR A 24 -6.07 0.90 3.83
N SER A 25 -6.81 1.05 2.73
CA SER A 25 -6.32 1.55 1.44
C SER A 25 -5.07 0.79 0.94
N PRO A 26 -5.10 -0.57 0.92
CA PRO A 26 -3.91 -1.38 0.61
C PRO A 26 -3.37 -1.13 -0.80
N MET A 27 -4.23 -0.69 -1.73
CA MET A 27 -3.87 -0.37 -3.12
C MET A 27 -3.14 0.96 -3.31
N GLY A 28 -2.80 1.69 -2.23
CA GLY A 28 -2.12 2.98 -2.35
C GLY A 28 -2.91 3.99 -3.19
N ARG A 29 -4.24 4.05 -3.00
CA ARG A 29 -5.17 4.85 -3.82
C ARG A 29 -5.12 4.50 -5.31
N GLY A 30 -4.94 3.22 -5.61
CA GLY A 30 -4.89 2.67 -6.97
C GLY A 30 -3.48 2.64 -7.57
N PHE A 31 -2.47 3.21 -6.91
CA PHE A 31 -1.10 3.22 -7.42
C PHE A 31 -0.52 1.80 -7.61
N PHE A 32 -0.79 0.90 -6.67
CA PHE A 32 -0.36 -0.50 -6.74
C PHE A 32 -1.22 -1.39 -7.65
N THR A 33 -2.17 -0.82 -8.39
CA THR A 33 -2.81 -1.55 -9.50
C THR A 33 -1.95 -1.54 -10.76
N GLY A 34 -0.94 -0.67 -10.82
CA GLY A 34 -0.11 -0.46 -12.01
C GLY A 34 -0.78 0.34 -13.13
N ALA A 35 -2.03 0.79 -12.94
CA ALA A 35 -2.83 1.50 -13.94
C ALA A 35 -2.38 2.95 -14.18
N TYR A 36 -1.72 3.59 -13.21
CA TYR A 36 -1.24 4.97 -13.32
C TYR A 36 0.27 4.98 -13.55
N ARG A 37 0.70 5.68 -14.59
CA ARG A 37 2.09 5.84 -15.06
C ARG A 37 2.53 7.30 -15.08
N SER A 38 1.59 8.23 -15.05
CA SER A 38 1.81 9.68 -14.95
C SER A 38 0.74 10.33 -14.06
N PRO A 39 1.01 11.49 -13.43
CA PRO A 39 -0.05 12.32 -12.85
C PRO A 39 -1.16 12.68 -13.83
N ASP A 40 -0.87 12.65 -15.14
CA ASP A 40 -1.83 12.96 -16.19
C ASP A 40 -2.87 11.85 -16.40
N ASP A 41 -2.63 10.64 -15.89
CA ASP A 41 -3.59 9.54 -15.95
C ASP A 41 -4.75 9.71 -14.95
N PHE A 42 -4.67 10.69 -14.05
CA PHE A 42 -5.78 11.04 -13.18
C PHE A 42 -6.79 11.93 -13.88
N GLU A 43 -8.08 11.82 -13.54
CA GLU A 43 -9.07 12.78 -13.99
C GLU A 43 -8.73 14.20 -13.50
N ALA A 44 -9.17 15.23 -14.23
CA ALA A 44 -8.81 16.63 -13.92
C ALA A 44 -9.23 17.07 -12.51
N ASN A 45 -10.32 16.51 -11.98
CA ASN A 45 -10.86 16.79 -10.64
C ASN A 45 -10.47 15.74 -9.59
N ASP A 46 -9.53 14.84 -9.89
CA ASP A 46 -9.12 13.79 -8.96
C ASP A 46 -8.32 14.36 -7.78
N MET A 47 -8.73 14.02 -6.56
CA MET A 47 -8.07 14.45 -5.32
C MET A 47 -6.58 14.06 -5.24
N ARG A 48 -6.17 12.99 -5.95
CA ARG A 48 -4.78 12.52 -5.98
C ARG A 48 -3.85 13.55 -6.60
N ARG A 49 -4.33 14.38 -7.52
CA ARG A 49 -3.54 15.48 -8.12
C ARG A 49 -3.07 16.51 -7.08
N ALA A 50 -3.72 16.59 -5.93
CA ALA A 50 -3.31 17.47 -4.83
C ALA A 50 -2.39 16.78 -3.80
N LEU A 51 -2.13 15.49 -3.92
CA LEU A 51 -1.30 14.76 -2.96
C LEU A 51 0.18 14.85 -3.36
N PRO A 52 1.08 15.24 -2.43
CA PRO A 52 2.50 15.40 -2.75
C PRO A 52 3.15 14.16 -3.36
N ARG A 53 2.78 12.94 -2.94
CA ARG A 53 3.28 11.68 -3.52
C ARG A 53 2.99 11.49 -5.01
N PHE A 54 2.00 12.19 -5.52
CA PHE A 54 1.55 12.09 -6.91
C PHE A 54 1.85 13.38 -7.70
N SER A 55 2.66 14.29 -7.14
CA SER A 55 3.09 15.48 -7.88
C SER A 55 4.04 15.11 -9.03
N PRO A 56 4.14 15.94 -10.09
CA PRO A 56 5.06 15.69 -11.20
C PRO A 56 6.51 15.41 -10.77
N GLU A 57 6.97 16.06 -9.70
CA GLU A 57 8.33 15.92 -9.18
C GLU A 57 8.56 14.59 -8.47
N ASN A 58 7.54 14.03 -7.82
CA ASN A 58 7.63 12.85 -6.97
C ASN A 58 7.17 11.56 -7.65
N PHE A 59 6.28 11.66 -8.65
CA PHE A 59 5.58 10.52 -9.22
C PHE A 59 6.54 9.47 -9.80
N ALA A 60 7.48 9.89 -10.64
CA ALA A 60 8.43 9.00 -11.28
C ALA A 60 9.26 8.20 -10.26
N ARG A 61 9.72 8.87 -9.20
CA ARG A 61 10.49 8.23 -8.13
C ARG A 61 9.66 7.19 -7.38
N ASN A 62 8.41 7.51 -7.06
CA ASN A 62 7.50 6.57 -6.40
C ASN A 62 7.12 5.38 -7.31
N LEU A 63 7.10 5.59 -8.62
CA LEU A 63 6.75 4.58 -9.61
C LEU A 63 7.79 3.46 -9.71
N GLU A 64 9.05 3.73 -9.38
CA GLU A 64 10.13 2.73 -9.38
C GLU A 64 9.79 1.52 -8.51
N MET A 65 9.17 1.74 -7.35
CA MET A 65 8.73 0.65 -6.47
C MET A 65 7.63 -0.20 -7.14
N VAL A 66 6.68 0.46 -7.83
CA VAL A 66 5.61 -0.26 -8.55
C VAL A 66 6.19 -1.07 -9.70
N ASP A 67 7.21 -0.55 -10.39
CA ASP A 67 7.88 -1.24 -11.48
C ASP A 67 8.66 -2.46 -11.01
N ALA A 68 9.34 -2.36 -9.86
CA ALA A 68 9.98 -3.51 -9.22
C ALA A 68 8.95 -4.59 -8.82
N LEU A 69 7.82 -4.19 -8.22
CA LEU A 69 6.73 -5.12 -7.89
C LEU A 69 6.07 -5.72 -9.13
N ARG A 70 6.00 -4.97 -10.24
CA ARG A 70 5.48 -5.49 -11.52
C ARG A 70 6.33 -6.64 -12.03
N ALA A 71 7.66 -6.52 -12.00
CA ALA A 71 8.55 -7.59 -12.43
C ALA A 71 8.33 -8.89 -11.62
N VAL A 72 8.09 -8.77 -10.31
CA VAL A 72 7.74 -9.91 -9.46
C VAL A 72 6.36 -10.48 -9.85
N ALA A 73 5.36 -9.62 -10.02
CA ALA A 73 4.00 -10.03 -10.37
C ALA A 73 3.95 -10.77 -11.71
N GLU A 74 4.70 -10.31 -12.71
CA GLU A 74 4.82 -10.95 -14.02
C GLU A 74 5.42 -12.36 -13.91
N ARG A 75 6.45 -12.54 -13.08
CA ARG A 75 7.08 -13.84 -12.84
C ARG A 75 6.16 -14.82 -12.11
N GLU A 76 5.36 -14.31 -11.17
CA GLU A 76 4.34 -15.09 -10.44
C GLU A 76 3.06 -15.31 -11.26
N GLY A 77 2.90 -14.65 -12.42
CA GLY A 77 1.73 -14.77 -13.29
C GLY A 77 0.46 -14.11 -12.72
N VAL A 78 0.61 -13.05 -11.93
CA VAL A 78 -0.47 -12.36 -11.22
C VAL A 78 -0.45 -10.86 -11.50
N THR A 79 -1.54 -10.14 -11.21
CA THR A 79 -1.53 -8.67 -11.31
C THR A 79 -0.74 -8.04 -10.15
N VAL A 80 -0.27 -6.81 -10.30
CA VAL A 80 0.40 -6.08 -9.19
C VAL A 80 -0.55 -5.89 -8.01
N GLY A 81 -1.85 -5.66 -8.28
CA GLY A 81 -2.87 -5.56 -7.24
C GLY A 81 -3.04 -6.87 -6.47
N GLN A 82 -3.08 -7.99 -7.19
CA GLN A 82 -3.13 -9.33 -6.59
C GLN A 82 -1.87 -9.63 -5.77
N LEU A 83 -0.68 -9.33 -6.30
CA LEU A 83 0.58 -9.50 -5.58
C LEU A 83 0.59 -8.69 -4.28
N THR A 84 0.11 -7.44 -4.34
CA THR A 84 0.04 -6.54 -3.18
C THR A 84 -0.85 -7.12 -2.08
N LEU A 85 -2.04 -7.65 -2.42
CA LEU A 85 -2.93 -8.27 -1.44
C LEU A 85 -2.38 -9.59 -0.91
N ALA A 86 -1.85 -10.44 -1.80
CA ALA A 86 -1.26 -11.72 -1.42
C ALA A 86 -0.08 -11.52 -0.46
N TRP A 87 0.75 -10.50 -0.70
CA TRP A 87 1.86 -10.17 0.18
C TRP A 87 1.40 -9.68 1.55
N LEU A 88 0.37 -8.82 1.62
CA LEU A 88 -0.21 -8.39 2.90
C LEU A 88 -0.77 -9.57 3.70
N LEU A 89 -1.50 -10.47 3.04
CA LEU A 89 -2.05 -11.69 3.66
C LEU A 89 -0.94 -12.65 4.12
N ALA A 90 0.21 -12.65 3.44
CA ALA A 90 1.37 -13.46 3.82
C ALA A 90 2.10 -12.94 5.08
N GLN A 91 1.80 -11.73 5.58
CA GLN A 91 2.45 -11.18 6.78
C GLN A 91 1.90 -11.78 8.09
N GLY A 92 0.75 -12.44 8.05
CA GLY A 92 0.13 -13.13 9.18
C GLY A 92 -1.39 -13.19 9.08
N GLU A 93 -2.00 -14.14 9.78
CA GLU A 93 -3.47 -14.29 9.86
C GLU A 93 -4.15 -13.10 10.56
N ASP A 94 -3.38 -12.31 11.30
CA ASP A 94 -3.77 -11.08 11.98
C ASP A 94 -3.86 -9.87 11.04
N ILE A 95 -3.43 -9.98 9.78
CA ILE A 95 -3.45 -8.88 8.81
C ILE A 95 -4.66 -8.99 7.86
N LEU A 96 -5.57 -8.04 7.96
CA LEU A 96 -6.84 -8.01 7.22
C LEU A 96 -6.87 -6.83 6.22
N PRO A 97 -6.42 -7.01 4.97
CA PRO A 97 -6.53 -5.96 3.97
C PRO A 97 -7.99 -5.73 3.56
N ILE A 98 -8.39 -4.46 3.43
CA ILE A 98 -9.74 -4.06 3.02
C ILE A 98 -9.73 -3.29 1.69
N PRO A 99 -9.45 -3.98 0.55
CA PRO A 99 -9.48 -3.33 -0.76
C PRO A 99 -10.91 -2.95 -1.14
N GLY A 100 -11.16 -1.65 -1.30
CA GLY A 100 -12.43 -1.13 -1.79
C GLY A 100 -12.50 -1.08 -3.32
N THR A 101 -13.69 -1.30 -3.88
CA THR A 101 -13.95 -1.16 -5.32
C THR A 101 -15.43 -0.84 -5.58
N ARG A 102 -15.71 -0.22 -6.74
CA ARG A 102 -17.07 -0.02 -7.28
C ARG A 102 -17.38 -0.89 -8.50
N ARG A 103 -16.43 -1.71 -8.94
CA ARG A 103 -16.52 -2.53 -10.16
C ARG A 103 -16.40 -4.01 -9.80
N VAL A 104 -17.27 -4.85 -10.39
CA VAL A 104 -17.29 -6.30 -10.14
C VAL A 104 -15.99 -6.97 -10.59
N GLY A 105 -15.45 -6.62 -11.76
CA GLY A 105 -14.17 -7.20 -12.22
C GLY A 105 -13.01 -6.97 -11.25
N ASN A 106 -12.93 -5.77 -10.66
CA ASN A 106 -11.93 -5.48 -9.62
C ASN A 106 -12.21 -6.25 -8.32
N LEU A 107 -13.49 -6.52 -7.98
CA LEU A 107 -13.84 -7.36 -6.83
C LEU A 107 -13.34 -8.79 -7.06
N GLU A 108 -13.61 -9.34 -8.24
CA GLU A 108 -13.17 -10.68 -8.65
C GLU A 108 -11.62 -10.78 -8.65
N GLU A 109 -10.93 -9.76 -9.18
CA GLU A 109 -9.47 -9.69 -9.14
C GLU A 109 -8.94 -9.66 -7.70
N ASN A 110 -9.52 -8.83 -6.83
CA ASN A 110 -9.15 -8.75 -5.42
C ASN A 110 -9.37 -10.09 -4.70
N LEU A 111 -10.51 -10.76 -4.96
CA LEU A 111 -10.84 -12.06 -4.35
C LEU A 111 -9.91 -13.16 -4.82
N ALA A 112 -9.45 -13.11 -6.08
CA ALA A 112 -8.49 -14.07 -6.61
C ALA A 112 -7.14 -14.04 -5.85
N ALA A 113 -6.80 -12.92 -5.20
CA ALA A 113 -5.59 -12.83 -4.37
C ALA A 113 -5.57 -13.82 -3.20
N LEU A 114 -6.74 -14.25 -2.70
CA LEU A 114 -6.84 -15.25 -1.63
C LEU A 114 -6.30 -16.63 -2.03
N LYS A 115 -6.26 -16.90 -3.34
CA LYS A 115 -5.77 -18.18 -3.90
C LYS A 115 -4.27 -18.18 -4.16
N ILE A 116 -3.62 -17.02 -4.08
CA ILE A 116 -2.19 -16.88 -4.34
C ILE A 116 -1.43 -17.22 -3.07
N LYS A 117 -0.49 -18.16 -3.19
CA LYS A 117 0.44 -18.53 -2.12
C LYS A 117 1.84 -18.14 -2.57
N LEU A 118 2.36 -17.04 -2.01
CA LEU A 118 3.71 -16.59 -2.28
C LEU A 118 4.69 -17.48 -1.52
N GLY A 119 5.73 -17.95 -2.20
CA GLY A 119 6.85 -18.63 -1.55
C GLY A 119 7.64 -17.68 -0.65
N GLU A 120 8.38 -18.23 0.33
CA GLU A 120 9.19 -17.44 1.26
C GLU A 120 10.22 -16.56 0.54
N GLU A 121 10.81 -17.06 -0.56
CA GLU A 121 11.71 -16.30 -1.42
C GLU A 121 11.03 -15.06 -1.99
N THR A 122 9.86 -15.22 -2.62
CA THR A 122 9.08 -14.10 -3.19
C THR A 122 8.65 -13.10 -2.12
N VAL A 123 8.22 -13.58 -0.94
CA VAL A 123 7.87 -12.71 0.20
C VAL A 123 9.09 -11.89 0.65
N GLY A 124 10.27 -12.53 0.74
CA GLY A 124 11.53 -11.89 1.09
C GLY A 124 12.00 -10.87 0.04
N GLU A 125 11.86 -11.18 -1.25
CA GLU A 125 12.18 -10.27 -2.35
C GLU A 125 11.31 -9.01 -2.29
N ILE A 126 9.99 -9.17 -2.14
CA ILE A 126 9.05 -8.05 -2.01
C ILE A 126 9.40 -7.21 -0.78
N ARG A 127 9.67 -7.84 0.36
CA ARG A 127 10.12 -7.12 1.57
C ARG A 127 11.39 -6.30 1.30
N GLY A 128 12.38 -6.89 0.64
CA GLY A 128 13.60 -6.17 0.26
C GLY A 128 13.35 -4.99 -0.69
N ILE A 129 12.40 -5.12 -1.63
CA ILE A 129 11.96 -4.00 -2.49
C ILE A 129 11.37 -2.88 -1.63
N LEU A 130 10.46 -3.21 -0.71
CA LEU A 130 9.78 -2.23 0.13
C LEU A 130 10.73 -1.53 1.12
N GLU A 131 11.72 -2.23 1.67
CA GLU A 131 12.72 -1.66 2.57
C GLU A 131 13.69 -0.71 1.88
N ARG A 132 13.97 -0.92 0.59
CA ARG A 132 14.80 -0.03 -0.23
C ARG A 132 14.01 1.10 -0.90
N ALA A 133 12.68 0.98 -0.95
CA ALA A 133 11.84 1.96 -1.61
C ALA A 133 11.89 3.31 -0.87
N VAL A 134 12.31 4.35 -1.58
CA VAL A 134 12.26 5.72 -1.08
C VAL A 134 10.97 6.36 -1.58
N VAL A 135 9.95 6.38 -0.73
CA VAL A 135 8.68 7.06 -1.04
C VAL A 135 8.84 8.56 -0.77
N VAL A 136 8.75 9.36 -1.82
CA VAL A 136 8.89 10.82 -1.76
C VAL A 136 7.54 11.52 -1.78
N GLY A 137 7.45 12.62 -1.04
CA GLY A 137 6.21 13.36 -0.82
C GLY A 137 5.37 12.82 0.34
N GLU A 138 4.72 13.75 1.03
CA GLU A 138 3.83 13.46 2.16
C GLU A 138 2.55 12.71 1.74
N ARG A 139 2.00 11.92 2.67
CA ARG A 139 0.76 11.16 2.46
C ARG A 139 -0.45 12.07 2.23
N TYR A 140 -0.44 13.25 2.83
CA TYR A 140 -1.47 14.27 2.71
C TYR A 140 -0.83 15.64 2.46
N PRO A 141 -1.59 16.63 1.96
CA PRO A 141 -1.12 18.01 1.90
C PRO A 141 -0.74 18.51 3.29
N THR A 142 0.21 19.45 3.37
CA THR A 142 0.78 19.95 4.64
C THR A 142 -0.28 20.39 5.65
N THR A 143 -1.35 21.06 5.19
CA THR A 143 -2.45 21.50 6.06
C THR A 143 -3.15 20.32 6.73
N ASN A 144 -3.40 19.24 5.99
CA ASN A 144 -4.04 18.03 6.51
C ASN A 144 -3.09 17.23 7.41
N MET A 145 -1.79 17.22 7.11
CA MET A 145 -0.78 16.57 7.95
C MET A 145 -0.74 17.18 9.36
N LYS A 146 -0.88 18.51 9.49
CA LYS A 146 -0.94 19.18 10.80
C LYS A 146 -2.12 18.74 11.66
N SER A 147 -3.23 18.33 11.02
CA SER A 147 -4.43 17.89 11.72
C SER A 147 -4.39 16.44 12.19
N MET A 148 -3.41 15.65 11.75
CA MET A 148 -3.33 14.21 12.05
C MET A 148 -2.99 13.89 13.50
N PHE A 149 -2.37 14.85 14.21
CA PHE A 149 -1.89 14.69 15.60
C PHE A 149 -2.41 15.81 16.49
N ILE A 150 -3.58 16.37 16.18
CA ILE A 150 -4.24 17.33 17.06
C ILE A 150 -4.76 16.54 18.26
N ASP A 151 -4.21 16.84 19.43
CA ASP A 151 -4.65 16.26 20.68
C ASP A 151 -5.95 16.94 21.17
N THR A 152 -6.69 16.23 22.01
CA THR A 152 -7.85 16.78 22.70
C THR A 152 -7.44 17.30 24.08
N PRO A 153 -8.08 18.35 24.60
CA PRO A 153 -7.82 18.79 25.98
C PRO A 153 -8.00 17.65 26.98
N GLU A 154 -7.16 17.61 28.01
CA GLU A 154 -7.35 16.71 29.14
C GLU A 154 -8.70 16.98 29.82
N LEU A 155 -9.30 15.92 30.38
CA LEU A 155 -10.61 15.96 31.05
C LEU A 155 -10.58 16.75 32.37
#